data_AF-A0A928QE57-F1
#
_entry.id   AF-A0A928QE57-F1
#
_cell.length_a   1.000
_cell.length_b   1.000
_cell.length_c   1.000
_cell.angle_alpha   90.00
_cell.angle_beta   90.00
_cell.angle_gamma   90.00
#
_symmetry.space_group_name_H-M   'P 1'
#
loop_
_entity.id
_entity.type
_entity.pdbx_description
1 polymer ?
#
loop_
_entity_poly.entity_id
_entity_poly.type
_entity_poly.pdbx_seq_one_letter_code
_entity_poly.pdbx_strand_id
1 'polypeptide(L)'
;MKNFYFSVILFLSILSGSFITNHYIQNNLNYYKDVFVSVVNTEKISETVIMSVSRAKETFFKQKNMLQLFVSKEHIKDIETDILLIENYLSEDQLMDCKEKSIEIISVINQIKEYMSKID
;
A
#
# COMPACT_ATOMS: atom_id res chain seq x y z
N MET A 1 21.39 -32.28 21.41
CA MET A 1 20.70 -31.12 22.02
C MET A 1 21.05 -29.79 21.36
N LYS A 2 22.33 -29.45 21.07
CA LYS A 2 22.71 -28.16 20.43
C LYS A 2 22.02 -27.91 19.07
N ASN A 3 21.91 -28.93 18.22
CA ASN A 3 21.25 -28.82 16.92
C ASN A 3 19.74 -28.55 17.04
N PHE A 4 19.08 -29.11 18.07
CA PHE A 4 17.67 -28.87 18.34
C PHE A 4 17.43 -27.41 18.79
N TYR A 5 18.26 -26.91 19.69
CA TYR A 5 18.18 -25.52 20.15
C TYR A 5 18.42 -24.52 19.00
N PHE A 6 19.39 -24.80 18.13
CA PHE A 6 19.64 -24.00 16.93
C PHE A 6 18.42 -24.00 15.98
N SER A 7 17.82 -25.17 15.73
CA SER A 7 16.62 -25.28 14.89
C SER A 7 15.42 -24.51 15.48
N VAL A 8 15.22 -24.57 16.80
CA VAL A 8 14.14 -23.82 17.49
C VAL A 8 14.37 -22.32 17.38
N ILE A 9 15.60 -21.84 17.59
CA ILE A 9 15.91 -20.41 17.43
C ILE A 9 15.68 -19.97 15.99
N LEU A 10 16.16 -20.73 15.00
CA LEU A 10 15.98 -20.40 13.59
C LEU A 10 14.49 -20.31 13.23
N PHE A 11 13.69 -21.27 13.69
CA PHE A 11 12.24 -21.28 13.48
C PHE A 11 11.56 -20.05 14.09
N LEU A 12 11.87 -19.72 15.36
CA LEU A 12 11.30 -18.55 16.03
C LEU A 12 11.72 -17.23 15.36
N SER A 13 12.95 -17.13 14.86
CA SER A 13 13.43 -15.97 14.09
C SER A 13 12.66 -15.80 12.78
N ILE A 14 12.38 -16.89 12.07
CA ILE A 14 11.58 -16.85 10.84
C ILE A 14 10.14 -16.43 11.17
N LEU A 15 9.52 -17.03 12.18
CA LEU A 15 8.14 -16.76 12.58
C LEU A 15 7.92 -15.31 13.03
N SER A 16 8.84 -14.79 13.85
CA SER A 16 8.79 -13.40 14.31
C SER A 16 9.06 -12.41 13.17
N GLY A 17 9.99 -12.73 12.27
CA GLY A 17 10.25 -11.94 11.06
C GLY A 17 9.03 -11.84 10.14
N SER A 18 8.30 -12.93 9.93
CA SER A 18 7.08 -12.92 9.12
C SER A 18 5.97 -12.08 9.76
N PHE A 19 5.79 -12.16 11.08
CA PHE A 19 4.77 -11.38 11.79
C PHE A 19 5.05 -9.87 11.73
N ILE A 20 6.29 -9.46 12.00
CA ILE A 20 6.70 -8.04 11.93
C ILE A 20 6.49 -7.51 10.50
N THR A 21 6.85 -8.31 9.49
CA THR A 21 6.72 -7.89 8.09
C THR A 21 5.25 -7.78 7.67
N ASN A 22 4.39 -8.73 8.06
CA ASN A 22 2.95 -8.67 7.80
C ASN A 22 2.34 -7.39 8.41
N HIS A 23 2.63 -7.12 9.68
CA HIS A 23 2.12 -5.94 10.37
C HIS A 23 2.60 -4.63 9.71
N TYR A 24 3.87 -4.58 9.30
CA TYR A 24 4.41 -3.44 8.57
C TYR A 24 3.68 -3.19 7.24
N ILE A 25 3.42 -4.24 6.47
CA ILE A 25 2.71 -4.14 5.18
C ILE A 25 1.27 -3.69 5.37
N GLN A 26 0.56 -4.25 6.35
CA GLN A 26 -0.80 -3.82 6.69
C GLN A 26 -0.86 -2.33 7.02
N ASN A 27 0.10 -1.82 7.80
CA ASN A 27 0.15 -0.40 8.15
C ASN A 27 0.37 0.50 6.94
N ASN A 28 1.25 0.11 5.99
CA ASN A 28 1.44 0.89 4.77
C ASN A 28 0.22 0.86 3.86
N LEU A 29 -0.42 -0.31 3.70
CA LEU A 29 -1.66 -0.43 2.92
C LEU A 29 -2.79 0.43 3.51
N ASN A 30 -2.91 0.48 4.84
CA ASN A 30 -3.86 1.37 5.51
C ASN A 30 -3.53 2.84 5.23
N TYR A 31 -2.26 3.24 5.37
CA TYR A 31 -1.84 4.60 5.07
C TYR A 31 -2.19 5.02 3.64
N TYR A 32 -1.90 4.20 2.63
CA TYR A 32 -2.27 4.51 1.25
C TYR A 32 -3.78 4.59 1.08
N LYS A 33 -4.53 3.63 1.62
CA LYS A 33 -5.99 3.64 1.58
C LYS A 33 -6.56 4.93 2.15
N ASP A 34 -6.08 5.39 3.30
CA ASP A 34 -6.57 6.60 3.96
C ASP A 34 -6.30 7.85 3.11
N VAL A 35 -5.12 7.93 2.47
CA VAL A 35 -4.81 9.03 1.52
C VAL A 35 -5.79 9.02 0.35
N PHE A 36 -6.01 7.89 -0.30
CA PHE A 36 -6.88 7.85 -1.48
C PHE A 36 -8.37 7.98 -1.12
N VAL A 37 -8.79 7.54 0.06
CA VAL A 37 -10.13 7.85 0.60
C VAL A 37 -10.31 9.36 0.79
N SER A 38 -9.28 10.06 1.26
CA SER A 38 -9.30 11.54 1.35
C SER A 38 -9.47 12.19 -0.03
N VAL A 39 -8.77 11.69 -1.06
CA VAL A 39 -8.93 12.17 -2.45
C VAL A 39 -10.36 11.95 -2.96
N VAL A 40 -10.96 10.78 -2.73
CA VAL A 40 -12.35 10.50 -3.13
C VAL A 40 -13.34 11.49 -2.50
N ASN A 41 -13.11 11.81 -1.23
CA ASN A 41 -14.03 12.64 -0.44
C ASN A 41 -13.76 14.15 -0.57
N THR A 42 -12.69 14.57 -1.23
CA THR A 42 -12.42 16.01 -1.39
C THR A 42 -13.38 16.65 -2.40
N GLU A 43 -13.78 17.89 -2.15
CA GLU A 43 -14.59 18.68 -3.09
C GLU A 43 -13.74 19.38 -4.15
N LYS A 44 -12.46 19.61 -3.85
CA LYS A 44 -11.50 20.27 -4.75
C LYS A 44 -10.09 19.79 -4.51
N ILE A 45 -9.24 19.92 -5.53
CA ILE A 45 -7.81 19.66 -5.40
C ILE A 45 -7.18 20.84 -4.66
N SER A 46 -6.87 20.63 -3.39
CA SER A 46 -6.15 21.61 -2.56
C SER A 46 -4.67 21.27 -2.47
N GLU A 47 -3.85 22.22 -2.04
CA GLU A 47 -2.43 21.98 -1.73
C GLU A 47 -2.24 20.82 -0.74
N THR A 48 -3.16 20.65 0.21
CA THR A 48 -3.14 19.52 1.15
C THR A 48 -3.32 18.18 0.44
N VAL A 49 -4.27 18.10 -0.51
CA VAL A 49 -4.49 16.89 -1.32
C VAL A 49 -3.24 16.59 -2.13
N ILE A 50 -2.69 17.58 -2.83
CA ILE A 50 -1.47 17.46 -3.63
C ILE A 50 -0.33 16.91 -2.78
N MET A 51 -0.03 17.55 -1.65
CA MET A 51 1.03 17.11 -0.75
C MET A 51 0.82 15.68 -0.23
N SER A 52 -0.43 15.30 0.08
CA SER A 52 -0.74 13.96 0.59
C SER A 52 -0.49 12.88 -0.47
N VAL A 53 -0.90 13.13 -1.73
CA VAL A 53 -0.68 12.24 -2.86
C VAL A 53 0.82 12.15 -3.19
N SER A 54 1.53 13.28 -3.24
CA SER A 54 2.97 13.28 -3.51
C SER A 54 3.75 12.49 -2.43
N ARG A 55 3.39 12.66 -1.15
CA ARG A 55 3.99 11.86 -0.07
C ARG A 55 3.66 10.38 -0.18
N ALA A 56 2.40 10.04 -0.44
CA ALA A 56 1.99 8.65 -0.62
C ALA A 56 2.76 7.98 -1.76
N LYS A 57 2.93 8.68 -2.89
CA LYS A 57 3.78 8.25 -4.01
C LYS A 57 5.20 7.98 -3.54
N GLU A 58 5.88 8.97 -2.97
CA GLU A 58 7.26 8.80 -2.51
C GLU A 58 7.43 7.62 -1.55
N THR A 59 6.50 7.47 -0.60
CA THR A 59 6.49 6.36 0.35
C THR A 59 6.27 5.03 -0.35
N PHE A 60 5.32 4.95 -1.29
CA PHE A 60 5.06 3.74 -2.08
C PHE A 60 6.30 3.29 -2.85
N PHE A 61 6.94 4.18 -3.60
CA PHE A 61 8.12 3.83 -4.40
C PHE A 61 9.32 3.42 -3.52
N LYS A 62 9.50 4.05 -2.35
CA LYS A 62 10.54 3.65 -1.38
C LYS A 62 10.29 2.26 -0.80
N GLN A 63 9.03 1.88 -0.60
CA GLN A 63 8.64 0.64 0.08
C GLN A 63 8.20 -0.48 -0.88
N LYS A 64 8.13 -0.21 -2.18
CA LYS A 64 7.66 -1.13 -3.23
C LYS A 64 8.24 -2.53 -3.11
N ASN A 65 9.55 -2.64 -2.90
CA ASN A 65 10.24 -3.94 -2.78
C ASN A 65 9.76 -4.73 -1.56
N MET A 66 9.43 -4.05 -0.47
CA MET A 66 8.93 -4.69 0.74
C MET A 66 7.47 -5.12 0.58
N LEU A 67 6.64 -4.31 -0.07
CA LEU A 67 5.26 -4.69 -0.41
C LEU A 67 5.22 -5.93 -1.31
N GLN A 68 6.13 -6.03 -2.29
CA GLN A 68 6.25 -7.18 -3.21
C GLN A 68 6.56 -8.51 -2.52
N LEU A 69 6.94 -8.53 -1.23
CA LEU A 69 7.13 -9.77 -0.47
C LEU A 69 5.80 -10.47 -0.15
N PHE A 70 4.68 -9.72 -0.09
CA PHE A 70 3.36 -10.25 0.29
C PHE A 70 2.27 -9.90 -0.73
N VAL A 71 2.52 -8.92 -1.61
CA VAL A 71 1.59 -8.45 -2.63
C VAL A 71 2.06 -8.91 -4.01
N SER A 72 1.13 -9.34 -4.85
CA SER A 72 1.45 -9.74 -6.23
C SER A 72 2.06 -8.58 -7.02
N LYS A 73 2.95 -8.92 -7.97
CA LYS A 73 3.56 -7.90 -8.86
C LYS A 73 2.52 -7.15 -9.69
N GLU A 74 1.41 -7.80 -10.02
CA GLU A 74 0.29 -7.22 -10.77
C GLU A 74 -0.39 -6.13 -9.94
N HIS A 75 -0.86 -6.45 -8.73
CA HIS A 75 -1.47 -5.44 -7.85
C HIS A 75 -0.52 -4.27 -7.55
N ILE A 76 0.77 -4.54 -7.37
CA ILE A 76 1.77 -3.47 -7.18
C ILE A 76 1.87 -2.57 -8.41
N LYS A 77 1.84 -3.15 -9.61
CA LYS A 77 1.90 -2.40 -10.86
C LYS A 77 0.63 -1.58 -11.09
N ASP A 78 -0.53 -2.11 -10.71
CA ASP A 78 -1.82 -1.41 -10.83
C ASP A 78 -1.80 -0.16 -9.93
N ILE A 79 -1.48 -0.34 -8.64
CA ILE A 79 -1.34 0.78 -7.69
C ILE A 79 -0.30 1.79 -8.18
N GLU A 80 0.86 1.31 -8.65
CA GLU A 80 1.92 2.18 -9.19
C GLU A 80 1.42 3.03 -10.36
N THR A 81 0.70 2.41 -11.29
CA THR A 81 0.18 3.07 -12.48
C THR A 81 -0.84 4.13 -12.10
N ASP A 82 -1.79 3.78 -11.24
CA ASP A 82 -2.84 4.70 -10.82
C ASP A 82 -2.30 5.87 -9.99
N ILE A 83 -1.29 5.65 -9.15
CA ILE A 83 -0.61 6.74 -8.42
C ILE A 83 0.03 7.73 -9.40
N LEU A 84 0.71 7.24 -10.42
CA LEU A 84 1.33 8.09 -11.45
C LEU A 84 0.28 8.83 -12.29
N LEU A 85 -0.85 8.19 -12.59
CA LEU A 85 -1.96 8.83 -13.29
C LEU A 85 -2.57 9.95 -12.45
N ILE A 86 -2.84 9.70 -11.16
CA ILE A 86 -3.35 10.74 -10.24
C ILE A 86 -2.39 11.92 -10.18
N GLU A 87 -1.08 11.68 -10.06
CA GLU A 87 -0.09 12.77 -10.04
C GLU A 87 -0.19 13.66 -11.29
N ASN A 88 -0.38 13.07 -12.47
CA ASN A 88 -0.55 13.82 -13.72
C ASN A 88 -1.91 14.54 -13.78
N TYR A 89 -2.90 14.11 -12.97
CA TYR A 89 -4.25 14.65 -12.91
C TYR A 89 -4.49 15.64 -11.76
N LEU A 90 -3.46 16.02 -10.98
CA LEU A 90 -3.58 16.97 -9.87
C LEU A 90 -3.81 18.42 -10.36
N SER A 91 -4.84 18.63 -11.17
CA SER A 91 -5.36 19.91 -11.63
C SER A 91 -6.87 19.97 -11.38
N GLU A 92 -7.42 21.17 -11.09
CA GLU A 92 -8.84 21.31 -10.69
C GLU A 92 -9.83 20.71 -11.70
N ASP A 93 -9.53 20.79 -12.99
CA ASP A 93 -10.37 20.27 -14.08
C ASP A 93 -10.40 18.73 -14.15
N GLN A 94 -9.49 18.05 -13.44
CA GLN A 94 -9.31 16.59 -13.48
C GLN A 94 -9.61 15.92 -12.14
N LEU A 95 -10.37 16.60 -11.26
CA LEU A 95 -10.77 16.03 -9.97
C LEU A 95 -11.50 14.69 -10.13
N MET A 96 -12.37 14.55 -11.13
CA MET A 96 -13.12 13.31 -11.34
C MET A 96 -12.20 12.15 -11.73
N ASP A 97 -11.20 12.40 -12.58
CA ASP A 97 -10.20 11.40 -12.97
C ASP A 97 -9.35 10.98 -11.75
N CYS A 98 -8.96 11.94 -10.90
CA CYS A 98 -8.28 11.66 -9.63
C CYS A 98 -9.12 10.75 -8.73
N LYS A 99 -10.43 11.00 -8.63
CA LYS A 99 -11.35 10.19 -7.80
C LYS A 99 -11.51 8.78 -8.35
N GLU A 100 -11.68 8.64 -9.65
CA GLU A 100 -11.79 7.33 -10.31
C GLU A 100 -10.55 6.47 -10.03
N LYS A 101 -9.36 7.01 -10.27
CA LYS A 101 -8.11 6.29 -9.99
C LYS A 101 -7.88 6.03 -8.51
N SER A 102 -8.34 6.92 -7.63
CA SER A 102 -8.30 6.67 -6.18
C SER A 102 -9.20 5.51 -5.77
N ILE A 103 -10.37 5.36 -6.40
CA ILE A 103 -11.28 4.22 -6.18
C ILE A 103 -10.63 2.91 -6.64
N GLU A 104 -9.96 2.92 -7.79
CA GLU A 104 -9.22 1.75 -8.30
C GLU A 104 -8.13 1.31 -7.30
N ILE A 105 -7.29 2.23 -6.82
CA ILE A 105 -6.29 1.94 -5.79
C ILE A 105 -6.93 1.36 -4.52
N ILE A 106 -8.02 1.96 -4.03
CA ILE A 106 -8.72 1.47 -2.83
C ILE A 106 -9.26 0.06 -3.05
N SER A 107 -9.80 -0.23 -4.23
CA SER A 107 -10.30 -1.55 -4.60
C SER A 107 -9.17 -2.60 -4.55
N VAL A 108 -8.04 -2.30 -5.19
CA VAL A 108 -6.87 -3.19 -5.18
C VAL A 108 -6.36 -3.41 -3.75
N ILE A 109 -6.26 -2.36 -2.94
CA ILE A 109 -5.84 -2.49 -1.53
C ILE A 109 -6.81 -3.38 -0.75
N ASN A 110 -8.13 -3.23 -0.93
CA ASN A 110 -9.11 -4.07 -0.24
C ASN A 110 -8.98 -5.54 -0.65
N GLN A 111 -8.77 -5.83 -1.94
CA GLN A 111 -8.52 -7.18 -2.43
C GLN A 111 -7.27 -7.78 -1.78
N ILE A 112 -6.15 -7.04 -1.77
CA ILE A 112 -4.91 -7.47 -1.09
C ILE A 112 -5.19 -7.82 0.38
N LYS A 113 -5.88 -6.93 1.10
CA LYS A 113 -6.18 -7.14 2.52
C LYS A 113 -7.10 -8.35 2.76
N GLU A 114 -8.07 -8.60 1.89
CA GLU A 114 -8.91 -9.80 1.96
C GLU A 114 -8.10 -11.09 1.78
N TYR A 115 -7.13 -11.09 0.86
CA TYR A 115 -6.22 -12.21 0.72
C TYR A 115 -5.34 -12.40 1.96
N MET A 116 -4.79 -11.32 2.52
CA MET A 116 -3.95 -11.38 3.72
C MET A 116 -4.73 -11.89 4.93
N SER A 117 -5.99 -11.49 5.12
CA SER A 117 -6.81 -11.95 6.25
C SER A 117 -7.23 -13.41 6.18
N LYS A 118 -7.03 -14.10 5.04
CA LYS A 118 -7.26 -15.54 4.90
C LYS A 118 -6.02 -16.38 5.27
N ILE A 119 -4.86 -15.72 5.43
CA ILE A 119 -3.57 -16.35 5.73
C ILE A 119 -3.24 -16.25 7.23
N ASP A 120 -3.79 -15.25 7.92
CA ASP A 120 -3.79 -15.11 9.39
C ASP A 120 -4.79 -16.07 10.06
#